data_AF-A0A356IJ42-F1
#
_entry.id   AF-A0A356IJ42-F1
#
_cell.length_a   1.000
_cell.length_b   1.000
_cell.length_c   1.000
_cell.angle_alpha   90.00
_cell.angle_beta   90.00
_cell.angle_gamma   90.00
#
_symmetry.space_group_name_H-M   'P 1'
#
loop_
_entity.id
_entity.type
_entity.pdbx_description
1 polymer ?
#
loop_
_entity_poly.entity_id
_entity_poly.type
_entity_poly.pdbx_seq_one_letter_code
_entity_poly.pdbx_strand_id
1 'polypeptide(L)'
;AWIYNAGQRRVRRAPQVAYDGPGTASDGMRTADNFDLYNGSPDRYEWTLKGKKEMYVAYNSYELDKKGVPYDDMIMAGHINQDMARYELHRVWEVEGNLRAGTRHIYAKRVFFLDEDTWLASVIDHYDGRGNLWRVAEAHQMFYYNVDVQGYAIETLYDLNAGRYLALGFENNEPQGTNFEVKFSKREFQPAALRRSGVR
;
A
#
# COMPACT_ATOMS: atom_id res chain seq x y z
N ALA A 1 -2.66 -0.16 -16.80
CA ALA A 1 -3.94 -0.85 -16.53
C ALA A 1 -5.00 -0.53 -17.60
N TRP A 2 -6.15 -1.21 -17.54
CA TRP A 2 -7.36 -0.94 -18.33
C TRP A 2 -8.54 -0.73 -17.38
N ILE A 3 -9.45 0.17 -17.71
CA ILE A 3 -10.67 0.42 -16.92
C ILE A 3 -11.91 0.24 -17.79
N TYR A 4 -12.95 -0.37 -17.24
CA TYR A 4 -14.26 -0.43 -17.87
C TYR A 4 -15.09 0.78 -17.44
N ASN A 5 -15.51 1.60 -18.40
CA ASN A 5 -16.46 2.69 -18.15
C ASN A 5 -17.88 2.16 -18.39
N ALA A 6 -18.65 1.99 -17.32
CA ALA A 6 -20.01 1.45 -17.39
C ALA A 6 -20.96 2.35 -18.20
N GLY A 7 -20.90 3.67 -17.99
CA GLY A 7 -21.77 4.63 -18.70
C GLY A 7 -21.55 4.65 -20.22
N GLN A 8 -20.32 4.46 -20.68
CA GLN A 8 -19.97 4.40 -22.10
C GLN A 8 -19.83 2.98 -22.65
N ARG A 9 -19.91 1.96 -21.79
CA ARG A 9 -19.73 0.53 -22.11
C ARG A 9 -18.44 0.21 -22.89
N ARG A 10 -17.36 0.92 -22.57
CA ARG A 10 -16.06 0.79 -23.25
C ARG A 10 -14.94 0.52 -22.27
N VAL A 11 -14.01 -0.32 -22.69
CA VAL A 11 -12.73 -0.52 -22.03
C VAL A 11 -11.74 0.51 -22.57
N ARG A 12 -11.10 1.26 -21.69
CA ARG A 12 -10.08 2.26 -22.04
C ARG A 12 -8.78 1.95 -21.32
N ARG A 13 -7.65 2.27 -21.95
CA ARG A 13 -6.37 2.24 -21.26
C ARG A 13 -6.44 3.28 -20.14
N ALA A 14 -6.03 2.89 -18.94
CA ALA A 14 -6.02 3.74 -17.76
C ALA A 14 -4.57 4.11 -17.45
N PRO A 15 -3.98 5.10 -18.15
CA PRO A 15 -2.60 5.51 -17.93
C PRO A 15 -2.39 6.15 -16.55
N GLN A 16 -3.47 6.66 -15.93
CA GLN A 16 -3.44 7.26 -14.59
C GLN A 16 -3.32 6.23 -13.46
N VAL A 17 -3.48 4.93 -13.72
CA VAL A 17 -3.25 3.88 -12.72
C VAL A 17 -1.77 3.50 -12.75
N ALA A 18 -0.93 4.49 -12.43
CA ALA A 18 0.50 4.36 -12.32
C ALA A 18 1.06 5.60 -11.62
N TYR A 19 2.15 5.44 -10.87
CA TYR A 19 2.91 6.53 -10.28
C TYR A 19 2.02 7.47 -9.43
N ASP A 20 2.18 8.79 -9.58
CA ASP A 20 1.50 9.86 -8.86
C ASP A 20 0.05 10.13 -9.31
N GLY A 21 -0.52 9.27 -10.15
CA GLY A 21 -1.96 9.32 -10.42
C GLY A 21 -2.77 9.11 -9.14
N PRO A 22 -3.98 9.68 -9.02
CA PRO A 22 -4.78 9.56 -7.81
C PRO A 22 -5.18 8.09 -7.55
N GLY A 23 -4.99 7.63 -6.31
CA GLY A 23 -5.41 6.30 -5.89
C GLY A 23 -6.92 6.14 -5.89
N THR A 24 -7.41 5.00 -6.37
CA THR A 24 -8.84 4.66 -6.34
C THR A 24 -9.39 4.71 -4.91
N ALA A 25 -10.57 5.31 -4.75
CA ALA A 25 -11.32 5.37 -3.49
C ALA A 25 -10.50 5.90 -2.29
N SER A 26 -9.60 6.86 -2.53
CA SER A 26 -8.68 7.35 -1.51
C SER A 26 -8.89 8.81 -1.08
N ASP A 27 -9.90 9.49 -1.62
CA ASP A 27 -10.10 10.95 -1.40
C ASP A 27 -8.82 11.78 -1.65
N GLY A 28 -8.00 11.37 -2.63
CA GLY A 28 -6.73 12.02 -2.97
C GLY A 28 -5.61 11.84 -1.93
N MET A 29 -5.81 10.99 -0.91
CA MET A 29 -4.82 10.78 0.15
C MET A 29 -3.61 9.95 -0.28
N ARG A 30 -3.76 9.08 -1.27
CA ARG A 30 -2.66 8.25 -1.78
C ARG A 30 -2.56 8.35 -3.30
N THR A 31 -1.36 8.11 -3.80
CA THR A 31 -1.12 7.89 -5.23
C THR A 31 -1.44 6.45 -5.63
N ALA A 32 -1.47 6.18 -6.94
CA ALA A 32 -1.66 4.83 -7.47
C ALA A 32 -0.51 3.92 -7.04
N ASP A 33 0.73 4.44 -7.05
CA ASP A 33 1.93 3.73 -6.63
C ASP A 33 2.17 3.72 -5.11
N ASN A 34 1.23 4.19 -4.29
CA ASN A 34 1.23 3.98 -2.85
C ASN A 34 0.45 2.74 -2.40
N PHE A 35 -0.27 2.06 -3.31
CA PHE A 35 -0.95 0.82 -2.97
C PHE A 35 0.08 -0.26 -2.61
N ASP A 36 -0.18 -1.09 -1.59
CA ASP A 36 0.76 -2.09 -1.10
C ASP A 36 2.08 -1.45 -0.62
N LEU A 37 1.97 -0.24 -0.05
CA LEU A 37 3.04 0.74 0.21
C LEU A 37 3.80 1.25 -1.04
N TYR A 38 4.03 0.38 -2.02
CA TYR A 38 4.62 0.68 -3.31
C TYR A 38 4.16 -0.28 -4.40
N ASN A 39 3.57 0.24 -5.49
CA ASN A 39 3.19 -0.58 -6.64
C ASN A 39 3.54 0.09 -7.97
N GLY A 40 4.33 -0.60 -8.78
CA GLY A 40 4.60 -0.21 -10.16
C GLY A 40 6.08 -0.18 -10.54
N SER A 41 6.36 0.49 -11.66
CA SER A 41 7.71 0.54 -12.24
C SER A 41 8.65 1.39 -11.37
N PRO A 42 9.86 0.90 -11.03
CA PRO A 42 10.88 1.68 -10.31
C PRO A 42 11.61 2.73 -11.18
N ASP A 43 11.20 2.91 -12.43
CA ASP A 43 11.93 3.70 -13.44
C ASP A 43 12.02 5.21 -13.17
N ARG A 44 11.15 5.79 -12.33
CA ARG A 44 11.19 7.23 -12.01
C ARG A 44 12.28 7.61 -11.03
N TYR A 45 12.86 6.67 -10.29
CA TYR A 45 13.81 6.97 -9.22
C TYR A 45 15.19 6.38 -9.50
N GLU A 46 16.21 7.03 -8.94
CA GLU A 46 17.55 6.48 -8.73
C GLU A 46 17.58 5.86 -7.35
N TRP A 47 17.85 4.55 -7.31
CA TRP A 47 17.76 3.76 -6.09
C TRP A 47 19.15 3.49 -5.52
N THR A 48 19.29 3.69 -4.21
CA THR A 48 20.52 3.41 -3.46
C THR A 48 20.18 2.53 -2.27
N LEU A 49 20.78 1.34 -2.21
CA LEU A 49 20.74 0.50 -1.01
C LEU A 49 21.73 1.08 0.02
N LYS A 50 21.20 1.60 1.13
CA LYS A 50 22.00 2.20 2.21
C LYS A 50 22.61 1.15 3.14
N GLY A 51 21.97 -0.01 3.25
CA GLY A 51 22.42 -1.14 4.07
C GLY A 51 21.31 -1.61 5.01
N LYS A 52 21.72 -2.32 6.07
CA LYS A 52 20.81 -2.83 7.10
C LYS A 52 20.91 -1.99 8.37
N LYS A 53 19.81 -1.91 9.11
CA LYS A 53 19.77 -1.39 10.49
C LYS A 53 18.68 -2.07 11.30
N GLU A 54 18.76 -1.95 12.61
CA GLU A 54 17.67 -2.36 13.49
C GLU A 54 16.62 -1.24 13.58
N MET A 55 15.35 -1.60 13.50
CA MET A 55 14.21 -0.69 13.54
C MET A 55 12.99 -1.40 14.12
N TYR A 56 12.23 -0.69 14.95
CA TYR A 56 10.90 -1.17 15.35
C TYR A 56 9.95 -1.02 14.17
N VAL A 57 9.32 -2.12 13.76
CA VAL A 57 8.34 -2.17 12.67
C VAL A 57 7.08 -2.87 13.13
N ALA A 58 5.95 -2.51 12.51
CA ALA A 58 4.68 -3.15 12.83
C ALA A 58 4.66 -4.60 12.33
N TYR A 59 4.53 -5.55 13.24
CA TYR A 59 4.69 -6.98 12.96
C TYR A 59 3.79 -7.82 13.87
N ASN A 60 3.47 -9.05 13.46
CA ASN A 60 2.55 -9.94 14.17
C ASN A 60 1.20 -9.24 14.48
N SER A 61 0.67 -8.51 13.51
CA SER A 61 -0.46 -7.58 13.65
C SER A 61 -1.84 -8.25 13.75
N TYR A 62 -1.93 -9.43 14.38
CA TYR A 62 -3.14 -10.25 14.43
C TYR A 62 -4.32 -9.57 15.14
N GLU A 63 -4.08 -8.70 16.14
CA GLU A 63 -5.16 -7.97 16.80
C GLU A 63 -5.84 -6.99 15.84
N LEU A 64 -5.10 -6.42 14.87
CA LEU A 64 -5.63 -5.56 13.82
C LEU A 64 -6.42 -6.33 12.74
N ASP A 65 -6.29 -7.65 12.66
CA ASP A 65 -7.09 -8.50 11.76
C ASP A 65 -8.15 -9.34 12.49
N LYS A 66 -8.34 -9.07 13.80
CA LYS A 66 -9.26 -9.85 14.62
C LYS A 66 -10.72 -9.60 14.21
N LYS A 67 -11.44 -10.68 13.95
CA LYS A 67 -12.86 -10.63 13.59
C LYS A 67 -13.72 -10.04 14.69
N GLY A 68 -14.69 -9.21 14.30
CA GLY A 68 -15.72 -8.67 15.18
C GLY A 68 -15.28 -7.44 15.98
N VAL A 69 -14.08 -6.92 15.76
CA VAL A 69 -13.67 -5.61 16.31
C VAL A 69 -14.29 -4.50 15.46
N PRO A 70 -15.13 -3.60 16.02
CA PRO A 70 -15.69 -2.48 15.27
C PRO A 70 -14.60 -1.58 14.68
N TYR A 71 -14.80 -1.09 13.45
CA TYR A 71 -13.82 -0.18 12.83
C TYR A 71 -13.64 1.14 13.59
N ASP A 72 -14.68 1.62 14.27
CA ASP A 72 -14.61 2.81 15.13
C ASP A 72 -13.67 2.60 16.34
N ASP A 73 -13.42 1.35 16.76
CA ASP A 73 -12.46 1.01 17.82
C ASP A 73 -11.02 0.84 17.28
N MET A 74 -10.86 0.79 15.95
CA MET A 74 -9.57 0.62 15.28
C MET A 74 -9.05 1.92 14.68
N ILE A 75 -9.94 2.79 14.20
CA ILE A 75 -9.63 4.04 13.50
C ILE A 75 -9.85 5.20 14.47
N MET A 76 -8.75 5.78 14.98
CA MET A 76 -8.80 6.91 15.91
C MET A 76 -8.49 8.23 15.20
N ALA A 77 -8.69 9.35 15.89
CA ALA A 77 -8.32 10.65 15.35
C ALA A 77 -6.80 10.73 15.12
N GLY A 78 -6.40 10.82 13.84
CA GLY A 78 -5.00 11.00 13.43
C GLY A 78 -4.15 9.73 13.38
N HIS A 79 -4.59 8.62 13.97
CA HIS A 79 -3.88 7.35 13.94
C HIS A 79 -4.78 6.13 14.18
N ILE A 80 -4.32 4.93 13.83
CA ILE A 80 -4.98 3.70 14.27
C ILE A 80 -4.83 3.49 15.77
N ASN A 81 -5.70 2.70 16.39
CA ASN A 81 -5.61 2.37 17.80
C ASN A 81 -4.25 1.70 18.14
N GLN A 82 -3.43 2.40 18.93
CA GLN A 82 -2.08 1.96 19.28
C GLN A 82 -2.07 0.81 20.29
N ASP A 83 -3.16 0.58 21.02
CA ASP A 83 -3.28 -0.59 21.90
C ASP A 83 -3.43 -1.90 21.10
N MET A 84 -3.82 -1.80 19.82
CA MET A 84 -3.93 -2.92 18.89
C MET A 84 -2.68 -3.09 18.01
N ALA A 85 -1.94 -1.99 17.80
CA ALA A 85 -0.70 -2.03 17.03
C ALA A 85 0.40 -2.73 17.84
N ARG A 86 1.20 -3.54 17.14
CA ARG A 86 2.32 -4.26 17.75
C ARG A 86 3.58 -3.97 16.96
N TYR A 87 4.58 -3.45 17.66
CA TYR A 87 5.89 -3.13 17.08
C TYR A 87 6.95 -4.07 17.65
N GLU A 88 7.76 -4.64 16.77
CA GLU A 88 8.85 -5.56 17.12
C GLU A 88 10.16 -5.06 16.54
N LEU A 89 11.27 -5.33 17.23
CA LEU A 89 12.59 -4.94 16.76
C LEU A 89 13.04 -5.91 15.66
N HIS A 90 13.14 -5.40 14.43
CA HIS A 90 13.58 -6.17 13.28
C HIS A 90 14.81 -5.53 12.66
N ARG A 91 15.53 -6.31 11.84
CA ARG A 91 16.48 -5.74 10.89
C ARG A 91 15.73 -5.38 9.62
N VAL A 92 16.04 -4.20 9.09
CA VAL A 92 15.44 -3.68 7.85
C VAL A 92 16.52 -3.26 6.87
N TRP A 93 16.25 -3.43 5.57
CA TRP A 93 17.00 -2.79 4.51
C TRP A 93 16.52 -1.35 4.33
N GLU A 94 17.44 -0.39 4.42
CA GLU A 94 17.17 1.00 4.06
C GLU A 94 17.49 1.23 2.58
N VAL A 95 16.46 1.58 1.80
CA VAL A 95 16.58 1.86 0.37
C VAL A 95 16.09 3.27 0.07
N GLU A 96 16.96 4.09 -0.49
CA GLU A 96 16.66 5.46 -0.86
C GLU A 96 16.33 5.57 -2.35
N GLY A 97 15.19 6.15 -2.69
CA GLY A 97 14.81 6.50 -4.05
C GLY A 97 14.76 8.01 -4.25
N ASN A 98 15.66 8.57 -5.05
CA ASN A 98 15.66 9.99 -5.43
C ASN A 98 15.05 10.16 -6.82
N LEU A 99 14.13 11.10 -7.00
CA LEU A 99 13.44 11.31 -8.28
C LEU A 99 14.45 11.68 -9.37
N ARG A 100 14.44 10.96 -10.49
CA ARG A 100 15.34 11.22 -11.62
C ARG A 100 15.10 12.60 -12.21
N ALA A 101 16.18 13.27 -12.61
CA ALA A 101 16.10 14.51 -13.37
C ALA A 101 15.24 14.32 -14.63
N GLY A 102 14.37 15.30 -14.92
CA GLY A 102 13.47 15.25 -16.08
C GLY A 102 12.21 14.39 -15.91
N THR A 103 12.09 13.65 -14.80
CA THR A 103 10.84 12.95 -14.44
C THR A 103 9.98 13.79 -13.50
N ARG A 104 8.69 13.47 -13.40
CA ARG A 104 7.76 14.12 -12.46
C ARG A 104 7.24 13.10 -11.48
N HIS A 105 7.09 13.51 -10.23
CA HIS A 105 6.34 12.80 -9.20
C HIS A 105 6.05 13.79 -8.07
N ILE A 106 4.98 13.57 -7.30
CA ILE A 106 4.68 14.41 -6.13
C ILE A 106 5.64 14.18 -4.96
N TYR A 107 6.35 13.05 -4.97
CA TYR A 107 7.39 12.71 -4.01
C TYR A 107 8.75 12.87 -4.67
N ALA A 108 9.56 13.79 -4.17
CA ALA A 108 10.90 14.02 -4.73
C ALA A 108 11.91 13.00 -4.22
N LYS A 109 11.67 12.45 -3.02
CA LYS A 109 12.47 11.39 -2.42
C LYS A 109 11.56 10.45 -1.64
N ARG A 110 11.93 9.17 -1.62
CA ARG A 110 11.31 8.15 -0.78
C ARG A 110 12.40 7.35 -0.08
N VAL A 111 12.20 7.02 1.19
CA VAL A 111 13.11 6.13 1.94
C VAL A 111 12.29 4.94 2.41
N PHE A 112 12.69 3.76 1.97
CA PHE A 112 12.01 2.51 2.24
C PHE A 112 12.77 1.75 3.32
N PHE A 113 12.00 1.20 4.25
CA PHE A 113 12.47 0.25 5.25
C PHE A 113 11.78 -1.07 4.95
N LEU A 114 12.50 -1.96 4.28
CA LEU A 114 12.01 -3.29 3.92
C LEU A 114 12.44 -4.28 5.01
N ASP A 115 11.51 -5.05 5.56
CA ASP A 115 11.84 -6.13 6.50
C ASP A 115 12.86 -7.09 5.86
N GLU A 116 13.92 -7.44 6.59
CA GLU A 116 15.05 -8.20 6.04
C GLU A 116 14.64 -9.60 5.59
N ASP A 117 13.74 -10.24 6.33
CA ASP A 117 13.41 -11.65 6.15
C ASP A 117 12.32 -11.83 5.08
N THR A 118 11.36 -10.91 5.03
CA THR A 118 10.19 -11.02 4.14
C THR A 118 10.29 -10.16 2.89
N TRP A 119 11.19 -9.16 2.88
CA TRP A 119 11.30 -8.13 1.83
C TRP A 119 10.07 -7.25 1.65
N LEU A 120 9.06 -7.38 2.51
CA LEU A 120 7.91 -6.51 2.49
C LEU A 120 8.29 -5.12 2.99
N ALA A 121 7.68 -4.11 2.39
CA ALA A 121 7.82 -2.76 2.90
C ALA A 121 7.17 -2.69 4.29
N SER A 122 7.91 -2.22 5.27
CA SER A 122 7.39 -2.01 6.63
C SER A 122 7.04 -0.55 6.84
N VAL A 123 7.95 0.34 6.46
CA VAL A 123 7.77 1.80 6.58
C VAL A 123 8.31 2.47 5.32
N ILE A 124 7.63 3.51 4.82
CA ILE A 124 8.16 4.37 3.76
C ILE A 124 7.95 5.84 4.12
N ASP A 125 9.05 6.56 4.19
CA ASP A 125 9.06 8.01 4.29
C ASP A 125 8.97 8.64 2.91
N HIS A 126 8.06 9.59 2.75
CA HIS A 126 7.83 10.32 1.50
C HIS A 126 8.15 11.81 1.70
N TYR A 127 9.08 12.31 0.91
CA TYR A 127 9.55 13.69 0.99
C TYR A 127 9.00 14.53 -0.18
N ASP A 128 8.58 15.76 0.13
CA ASP A 128 8.09 16.73 -0.85
C ASP A 128 9.24 17.32 -1.71
N GLY A 129 8.88 18.14 -2.71
CA GLY A 129 9.85 18.82 -3.58
C GLY A 129 10.78 19.83 -2.90
N ARG A 130 10.56 20.14 -1.61
CA ARG A 130 11.42 21.00 -0.79
C ARG A 130 12.30 20.19 0.16
N GLY A 131 12.17 18.86 0.17
CA GLY A 131 12.92 17.96 1.04
C GLY A 131 12.30 17.77 2.42
N ASN A 132 11.07 18.22 2.66
CA ASN A 132 10.40 17.99 3.94
C ASN A 132 9.75 16.62 3.95
N LEU A 133 9.79 15.93 5.09
CA LEU A 133 8.96 14.74 5.30
C LEU A 133 7.49 15.17 5.22
N TRP A 134 6.73 14.55 4.32
CA TRP A 134 5.32 14.87 4.10
C TRP A 134 4.41 13.71 4.49
N ARG A 135 4.70 12.50 4.01
CA ARG A 135 3.88 11.33 4.32
C ARG A 135 4.70 10.17 4.83
N VAL A 136 4.11 9.41 5.73
CA VAL A 136 4.69 8.16 6.26
C VAL A 136 3.69 7.05 5.96
N ALA A 137 4.15 6.01 5.27
CA ALA A 137 3.36 4.80 5.10
C ALA A 137 3.86 3.74 6.08
N GLU A 138 2.96 3.04 6.76
CA GLU A 138 3.29 1.89 7.59
C GLU A 138 2.46 0.68 7.16
N ALA A 139 3.11 -0.48 7.05
CA ALA A 139 2.44 -1.75 6.86
C ALA A 139 2.41 -2.51 8.17
N HIS A 140 1.21 -2.86 8.63
CA HIS A 140 1.03 -3.70 9.80
C HIS A 140 1.10 -5.16 9.36
N GLN A 141 2.30 -5.74 9.44
CA GLN A 141 2.57 -7.04 8.85
C GLN A 141 1.98 -8.19 9.66
N MET A 142 1.58 -9.25 8.96
CA MET A 142 0.97 -10.45 9.52
C MET A 142 1.31 -11.68 8.66
N PHE A 143 1.56 -12.82 9.32
CA PHE A 143 1.75 -14.09 8.65
C PHE A 143 0.42 -14.86 8.55
N TYR A 144 -0.04 -15.11 7.32
CA TYR A 144 -1.20 -15.95 7.00
C TYR A 144 -0.82 -17.43 7.14
N TYR A 145 -0.82 -17.92 8.38
CA TYR A 145 -0.36 -19.27 8.74
C TYR A 145 -1.15 -20.42 8.10
N ASN A 146 -2.35 -20.16 7.58
CA ASN A 146 -3.17 -21.14 6.88
C ASN A 146 -2.69 -21.41 5.44
N VAL A 147 -1.87 -20.53 4.87
CA VAL A 147 -1.34 -20.63 3.50
C VAL A 147 0.17 -20.35 3.40
N ASP A 148 0.86 -20.18 4.52
CA ASP A 148 2.29 -19.90 4.62
C ASP A 148 2.76 -18.68 3.83
N VAL A 149 1.97 -17.59 3.86
CA VAL A 149 2.26 -16.33 3.15
C VAL A 149 2.38 -15.18 4.14
N GLN A 150 3.42 -14.36 4.00
CA GLN A 150 3.49 -13.07 4.68
C GLN A 150 2.67 -12.04 3.89
N GLY A 151 1.89 -11.22 4.59
CA GLY A 151 1.26 -10.04 4.03
C GLY A 151 0.99 -8.99 5.10
N TYR A 152 -0.05 -8.19 4.89
CA TYR A 152 -0.44 -7.11 5.80
C TYR A 152 -1.82 -7.41 6.39
N ALA A 153 -2.01 -7.07 7.66
CA ALA A 153 -3.33 -6.96 8.28
C ALA A 153 -4.01 -5.67 7.79
N ILE A 154 -3.28 -4.55 7.86
CA ILE A 154 -3.69 -3.26 7.30
C ILE A 154 -2.46 -2.46 6.86
N GLU A 155 -2.70 -1.46 6.03
CA GLU A 155 -1.71 -0.43 5.68
C GLU A 155 -2.23 0.93 6.14
N THR A 156 -1.31 1.84 6.48
CA THR A 156 -1.63 3.23 6.79
C THR A 156 -0.77 4.17 5.96
N LEU A 157 -1.32 5.34 5.64
CA LEU A 157 -0.61 6.45 5.01
C LEU A 157 -0.98 7.75 5.74
N TYR A 158 -0.06 8.24 6.55
CA TYR A 158 -0.18 9.47 7.31
C TYR A 158 0.20 10.67 6.47
N ASP A 159 -0.65 11.69 6.39
CA ASP A 159 -0.31 13.00 5.82
C ASP A 159 -0.01 13.98 6.96
N LEU A 160 1.28 14.21 7.21
CA LEU A 160 1.75 15.00 8.35
C LEU A 160 1.39 16.48 8.24
N ASN A 161 1.17 16.98 7.02
CA ASN A 161 0.79 18.36 6.79
C ASN A 161 -0.71 18.57 7.01
N ALA A 162 -1.54 17.62 6.58
CA ALA A 162 -2.98 17.69 6.71
C ALA A 162 -3.50 17.18 8.08
N GLY A 163 -2.68 16.47 8.85
CA GLY A 163 -3.08 15.91 10.15
C GLY A 163 -4.15 14.81 10.02
N ARG A 164 -4.22 14.15 8.87
CA ARG A 164 -5.16 13.06 8.58
C ARG A 164 -4.41 11.89 7.97
N TYR A 165 -5.00 10.71 8.00
CA TYR A 165 -4.40 9.50 7.46
C TYR A 165 -5.43 8.66 6.72
N LEU A 166 -4.93 7.79 5.85
CA LEU A 166 -5.70 6.75 5.20
C LEU A 166 -5.30 5.41 5.84
N ALA A 167 -6.26 4.58 6.21
CA ALA A 167 -6.05 3.18 6.52
C ALA A 167 -6.82 2.32 5.50
N LEU A 168 -6.22 1.21 5.08
CA LEU A 168 -6.76 0.32 4.08
C LEU A 168 -6.39 -1.14 4.39
N GLY A 169 -7.06 -2.07 3.71
CA GLY A 169 -6.78 -3.51 3.85
C GLY A 169 -7.62 -4.23 4.90
N PHE A 170 -8.53 -3.53 5.59
CA PHE A 170 -9.45 -4.17 6.53
C PHE A 170 -10.29 -5.27 5.86
N GLU A 171 -10.13 -6.51 6.31
CA GLU A 171 -10.96 -7.65 5.91
C GLU A 171 -11.66 -8.35 7.08
N ASN A 172 -11.28 -8.02 8.32
CA ASN A 172 -11.72 -8.68 9.55
C ASN A 172 -13.24 -8.62 9.83
N ASN A 173 -13.97 -7.67 9.25
CA ASN A 173 -15.44 -7.61 9.33
C ASN A 173 -16.13 -7.85 7.98
N GLU A 174 -15.39 -8.20 6.94
CA GLU A 174 -15.96 -8.56 5.65
C GLU A 174 -16.50 -10.00 5.68
N PRO A 175 -17.57 -10.31 4.91
CA PRO A 175 -18.14 -11.66 4.87
C PRO A 175 -17.13 -12.73 4.42
N GLN A 176 -16.16 -12.33 3.60
CA GLN A 176 -15.08 -13.16 3.08
C GLN A 176 -13.79 -12.33 3.09
N GLY A 177 -12.74 -12.87 3.70
CA GLY A 177 -11.39 -12.33 3.57
C GLY A 177 -10.72 -12.77 2.27
N THR A 178 -9.41 -12.58 2.19
CA THR A 178 -8.61 -12.92 1.01
C THR A 178 -8.71 -14.41 0.66
N ASN A 179 -9.13 -14.70 -0.58
CA ASN A 179 -9.20 -16.07 -1.09
C ASN A 179 -7.92 -16.42 -1.88
N PHE A 180 -7.05 -17.19 -1.23
CA PHE A 180 -5.78 -17.65 -1.81
C PHE A 180 -5.91 -18.84 -2.78
N GLU A 181 -7.08 -19.47 -2.86
CA GLU A 181 -7.31 -20.65 -3.71
C GLU A 181 -7.82 -20.30 -5.12
N VAL A 182 -8.10 -19.01 -5.38
CA VAL A 182 -8.63 -18.57 -6.67
C VAL A 182 -7.64 -18.85 -7.79
N LYS A 183 -8.09 -19.57 -8.82
CA LYS A 183 -7.32 -19.84 -10.03
C LYS A 183 -7.78 -18.92 -11.15
N PHE A 184 -6.90 -18.01 -11.55
CA PHE A 184 -7.14 -17.16 -12.71
C PHE A 184 -6.52 -17.74 -13.98
N SER A 185 -7.25 -17.64 -15.09
CA SER A 185 -6.75 -17.93 -16.42
C SER A 185 -6.16 -16.68 -17.08
N LYS A 186 -5.18 -16.85 -17.98
CA LYS A 186 -4.65 -15.73 -18.79
C LYS A 186 -5.73 -14.95 -19.56
N ARG A 187 -6.84 -15.62 -19.90
CA ARG A 187 -7.96 -15.02 -20.63
C ARG A 187 -8.67 -13.94 -19.81
N GLU A 188 -8.68 -14.05 -18.48
CA GLU A 188 -9.32 -13.09 -17.57
C GLU A 188 -8.55 -11.78 -17.48
N PHE A 189 -7.24 -11.79 -17.72
CA PHE A 189 -6.40 -10.59 -17.75
C PHE A 189 -6.34 -9.89 -19.12
N GLN A 190 -7.21 -10.29 -20.06
CA GLN A 190 -7.34 -9.62 -21.36
C GLN A 190 -8.31 -8.43 -21.28
N PRO A 191 -8.08 -7.33 -22.02
CA PRO A 191 -9.04 -6.22 -22.09
C PRO A 191 -10.45 -6.65 -22.50
N ALA A 192 -10.57 -7.68 -23.34
CA ALA A 192 -11.85 -8.24 -23.77
C ALA A 192 -12.62 -8.92 -22.62
N ALA A 193 -11.93 -9.45 -21.59
CA ALA A 193 -12.59 -10.04 -20.43
C ALA A 193 -13.28 -8.98 -19.56
N LEU A 194 -12.63 -7.83 -19.33
CA LEU A 194 -13.24 -6.68 -18.65
C LEU A 194 -14.55 -6.23 -19.30
N ARG A 195 -14.62 -6.26 -20.63
CA ARG A 195 -15.85 -5.93 -21.36
C ARG A 195 -16.97 -6.97 -21.13
N ARG A 196 -16.62 -8.24 -20.97
CA ARG A 196 -17.57 -9.33 -20.73
C ARG A 196 -18.07 -9.37 -19.28
N SER A 197 -17.21 -9.01 -18.32
CA SER A 197 -17.54 -8.98 -16.90
C SER A 197 -18.25 -7.71 -16.45
N GLY A 198 -18.20 -6.63 -17.24
CA GLY A 198 -19.00 -5.44 -17.01
C GLY A 198 -20.48 -5.79 -16.90
N VAL A 199 -21.01 -5.67 -15.68
CA VAL A 199 -22.41 -6.00 -15.34
C VAL A 199 -23.36 -5.15 -16.20
N ARG A 200 -24.45 -5.79 -16.66
CA ARG A 200 -25.52 -5.19 -17.47
C ARG A 200 -26.34 -4.18 -16.70
#